data_AF-A0A4Q3W643-F1
#
_entry.id   AF-A0A4Q3W643-F1
#
_cell.length_a   1.000
_cell.length_b   1.000
_cell.length_c   1.000
_cell.angle_alpha   90.00
_cell.angle_beta   90.00
_cell.angle_gamma   90.00
#
_symmetry.space_group_name_H-M   'P 1'
#
loop_
_entity.id
_entity.type
_entity.pdbx_description
1 polymer ?
#
loop_
_entity_poly.entity_id
_entity_poly.type
_entity_poly.pdbx_seq_one_letter_code
_entity_poly.pdbx_strand_id
1 'polypeptide(L)'
;RHEPIGCRDEYTRQLLSAAGIDTYLSGCLTTTFENKYGPRTDDIYFADVLFRVPGWSTSARTPREFLKAIISGDLMKMSTRNRLLSELFSPDIIERAKVISHYHPARHSEKERFAVAECLLEKYATARLVVTSRLHCALPCLAFGTPVIFVDYGFRNEYDTCRLNGVTKLFNTIQIDSNENISANFNMNGKITSSMAVINPDTFKDQASALRETCRNFINEVPAAV
;
A
#
# COMPACT_ATOMS: atom_id res chain seq x y z
N ARG A 1 -26.31 14.58 15.88
CA ARG A 1 -25.51 14.90 17.10
C ARG A 1 -24.02 14.53 16.96
N HIS A 2 -23.63 13.68 16.00
CA HIS A 2 -22.21 13.32 15.78
C HIS A 2 -21.67 13.79 14.42
N GLU A 3 -22.43 14.61 13.71
CA GLU A 3 -22.07 15.15 12.40
C GLU A 3 -21.21 16.41 12.53
N PRO A 4 -20.32 16.68 11.57
CA PRO A 4 -20.09 15.87 10.37
C PRO A 4 -19.22 14.62 10.62
N ILE A 5 -19.44 13.54 9.85
CA ILE A 5 -18.69 12.28 9.95
C ILE A 5 -17.51 12.27 8.97
N GLY A 6 -16.31 11.97 9.47
CA GLY A 6 -15.10 11.84 8.66
C GLY A 6 -15.04 10.51 7.93
N CYS A 7 -14.97 10.55 6.59
CA CYS A 7 -14.91 9.38 5.73
C CYS A 7 -13.51 9.18 5.16
N ARG A 8 -12.99 7.94 5.23
CA ARG A 8 -11.67 7.59 4.69
C ARG A 8 -11.61 7.72 3.17
N ASP A 9 -12.69 7.37 2.48
CA ASP A 9 -12.77 7.30 1.02
C ASP A 9 -14.06 7.95 0.50
N GLU A 10 -14.02 8.32 -0.78
CA GLU A 10 -15.09 9.05 -1.45
C GLU A 10 -16.37 8.22 -1.57
N TYR A 11 -16.25 6.90 -1.77
CA TYR A 11 -17.40 6.00 -1.80
C TYR A 11 -18.19 6.05 -0.49
N THR A 12 -17.49 5.92 0.65
CA THR A 12 -18.11 5.99 1.98
C THR A 12 -18.74 7.36 2.24
N ARG A 13 -18.08 8.44 1.81
CA ARG A 13 -18.61 9.81 1.87
C ARG A 13 -19.92 9.95 1.11
N GLN A 14 -19.95 9.52 -0.15
CA GLN A 14 -21.13 9.59 -1.01
C GLN A 14 -22.28 8.74 -0.47
N LEU A 15 -21.98 7.53 0.02
CA LEU A 15 -22.97 6.64 0.59
C LEU A 15 -23.68 7.26 1.80
N LEU A 16 -22.92 7.85 2.73
CA LEU A 16 -23.48 8.48 3.93
C LEU A 16 -24.20 9.80 3.60
N SER A 17 -23.65 10.62 2.72
CA SER A 17 -24.32 11.85 2.27
C SER A 17 -25.64 11.56 1.53
N ALA A 18 -25.73 10.47 0.76
CA ALA A 18 -26.98 10.05 0.14
C ALA A 18 -28.05 9.63 1.17
N ALA A 19 -27.63 9.22 2.37
CA ALA A 19 -28.51 8.94 3.50
C ALA A 19 -28.86 10.20 4.34
N GLY A 20 -28.43 11.40 3.90
CA GLY A 20 -28.71 12.67 4.59
C GLY A 20 -27.78 12.97 5.77
N ILE A 21 -26.65 12.27 5.89
CA ILE A 21 -25.65 12.49 6.95
C ILE A 21 -24.60 13.49 6.44
N ASP A 22 -24.33 14.56 7.20
CA ASP A 22 -23.23 15.46 6.86
C ASP A 22 -21.87 14.77 7.02
N THR A 23 -21.03 14.84 5.99
CA THR A 23 -19.75 14.12 5.94
C THR A 23 -18.65 14.93 5.26
N TYR A 24 -17.40 14.63 5.64
CA TYR A 24 -16.20 15.19 5.00
C TYR A 24 -15.21 14.08 4.66
N LEU A 25 -14.35 14.31 3.65
CA LEU A 25 -13.28 13.37 3.32
C LEU A 25 -12.09 13.57 4.26
N SER A 26 -11.86 12.63 5.17
CA SER A 26 -10.72 12.67 6.10
C SER A 26 -9.47 12.04 5.49
N GLY A 27 -9.61 10.97 4.70
CA GLY A 27 -8.47 10.21 4.17
C GLY A 27 -7.89 9.20 5.15
N CYS A 28 -6.57 8.98 5.07
CA CYS A 28 -5.90 8.00 5.92
C CYS A 28 -4.97 8.69 6.93
N LEU A 29 -5.17 8.38 8.22
CA LEU A 29 -4.34 8.87 9.33
C LEU A 29 -2.84 8.64 9.14
N THR A 30 -2.42 7.56 8.47
CA THR A 30 -0.99 7.30 8.25
C THR A 30 -0.31 8.33 7.35
N THR A 31 -1.07 9.14 6.60
CA THR A 31 -0.52 10.24 5.79
C THR A 31 -0.02 11.40 6.66
N THR A 32 -0.43 11.47 7.92
CA THR A 32 0.01 12.52 8.86
C THR A 32 1.25 12.13 9.65
N PHE A 33 1.79 10.92 9.44
CA PHE A 33 3.00 10.49 10.13
C PHE A 33 4.17 11.45 9.88
N GLU A 34 4.93 11.69 10.93
CA GLU A 34 6.18 12.42 10.88
C GLU A 34 7.33 11.40 10.88
N ASN A 35 8.38 11.67 10.10
CA ASN A 35 9.51 10.76 10.06
C ASN A 35 10.37 10.93 11.33
N LYS A 36 10.17 10.02 12.29
CA LYS A 36 10.97 9.91 13.52
C LYS A 36 12.15 8.93 13.40
N TYR A 37 12.32 8.32 12.23
CA TYR A 37 13.31 7.26 12.01
C TYR A 37 14.60 7.83 11.42
N GLY A 38 15.60 6.97 11.23
CA GLY A 38 16.93 7.35 10.73
C GLY A 38 16.94 7.86 9.29
N PRO A 39 18.14 8.24 8.78
CA PRO A 39 18.29 8.68 7.40
C PRO A 39 17.94 7.57 6.40
N ARG A 40 17.67 7.96 5.14
CA ARG A 40 17.45 6.99 4.07
C ARG A 40 18.71 6.16 3.80
N THR A 41 18.48 4.89 3.57
CA THR A 41 19.43 3.87 3.15
C THR A 41 19.25 3.59 1.65
N ASP A 42 20.12 2.77 1.07
CA ASP A 42 19.99 2.34 -0.33
C ASP A 42 19.00 1.17 -0.53
N ASP A 43 18.35 0.72 0.54
CA ASP A 43 17.47 -0.44 0.54
C ASP A 43 16.24 -0.25 -0.34
N ILE A 44 15.90 -1.28 -1.10
CA ILE A 44 14.68 -1.38 -1.90
C ILE A 44 13.82 -2.47 -1.30
N TYR A 45 12.53 -2.19 -1.09
CA TYR A 45 11.60 -3.17 -0.53
C TYR A 45 10.47 -3.52 -1.49
N PHE A 46 10.25 -4.82 -1.69
CA PHE A 46 9.05 -5.35 -2.35
C PHE A 46 8.10 -5.86 -1.27
N ALA A 47 7.12 -5.03 -0.90
CA ALA A 47 6.20 -5.30 0.19
C ALA A 47 4.87 -5.83 -0.36
N ASP A 48 4.65 -7.15 -0.30
CA ASP A 48 3.45 -7.83 -0.79
C ASP A 48 3.04 -7.42 -2.23
N VAL A 49 4.03 -7.25 -3.10
CA VAL A 49 3.81 -6.94 -4.53
C VAL A 49 3.05 -8.10 -5.19
N LEU A 50 1.95 -7.79 -5.88
CA LEU A 50 1.08 -8.77 -6.53
C LEU A 50 0.53 -9.84 -5.57
N PHE A 51 0.24 -9.50 -4.30
CA PHE A 51 -0.20 -10.48 -3.28
C PHE A 51 -1.46 -11.28 -3.64
N ARG A 52 -2.27 -10.79 -4.59
CA ARG A 52 -3.49 -11.46 -5.08
C ARG A 52 -3.17 -12.55 -6.10
N VAL A 53 -1.96 -12.58 -6.65
CA VAL A 53 -1.46 -13.67 -7.48
C VAL A 53 -0.74 -14.66 -6.56
N PRO A 54 -1.19 -15.93 -6.49
CA PRO A 54 -0.57 -16.91 -5.61
C PRO A 54 0.93 -17.07 -5.92
N GLY A 55 1.75 -17.06 -4.88
CA GLY A 55 3.21 -17.23 -4.96
C GLY A 55 3.68 -18.57 -4.40
N TRP A 56 4.93 -18.92 -4.70
CA TRP A 56 5.54 -20.21 -4.32
C TRP A 56 5.54 -20.49 -2.81
N SER A 57 5.61 -19.46 -1.96
CA SER A 57 5.78 -19.64 -0.51
C SER A 57 4.50 -19.94 0.27
N THR A 58 3.33 -19.83 -0.36
CA THR A 58 2.02 -20.04 0.31
C THR A 58 1.37 -21.38 -0.02
N SER A 59 1.77 -22.08 -1.09
CA SER A 59 0.97 -23.19 -1.64
C SER A 59 1.63 -24.58 -1.60
N ALA A 60 2.79 -24.76 -0.97
CA ALA A 60 3.45 -26.07 -0.94
C ALA A 60 4.22 -26.34 0.37
N ARG A 61 3.56 -26.24 1.53
CA ARG A 61 4.14 -26.76 2.78
C ARG A 61 3.82 -28.24 3.00
N THR A 62 2.81 -28.77 2.31
CA THR A 62 2.42 -30.19 2.38
C THR A 62 2.13 -30.81 1.01
N PRO A 63 2.30 -32.14 0.83
CA PRO A 63 1.98 -32.83 -0.43
C PRO A 63 0.51 -32.68 -0.86
N ARG A 64 -0.42 -32.55 0.10
CA ARG A 64 -1.85 -32.34 -0.15
C ARG A 64 -2.15 -30.94 -0.68
N GLU A 65 -1.47 -29.91 -0.18
CA GLU A 65 -1.59 -28.54 -0.67
C GLU A 65 -0.99 -28.39 -2.07
N PHE A 66 0.14 -29.06 -2.34
CA PHE A 66 0.73 -29.11 -3.67
C PHE A 66 -0.21 -29.77 -4.69
N LEU A 67 -0.82 -30.91 -4.33
CA LEU A 67 -1.80 -31.58 -5.19
C LEU A 67 -3.04 -30.70 -5.40
N LYS A 68 -3.52 -30.02 -4.36
CA LYS A 68 -4.59 -29.01 -4.49
C LYS A 68 -4.18 -27.85 -5.40
N ALA A 69 -2.95 -27.35 -5.30
CA ALA A 69 -2.42 -26.26 -6.10
C ALA A 69 -2.29 -26.63 -7.59
N ILE A 70 -2.00 -27.89 -7.89
CA ILE A 70 -2.04 -28.43 -9.26
C ILE A 70 -3.48 -28.44 -9.77
N ILE A 71 -4.42 -29.00 -8.99
CA ILE A 71 -5.82 -29.14 -9.39
C ILE A 71 -6.52 -27.77 -9.52
N SER A 72 -6.19 -26.79 -8.67
CA SER A 72 -6.75 -25.44 -8.69
C SER A 72 -6.16 -24.53 -9.79
N GLY A 73 -5.16 -25.00 -10.54
CA GLY A 73 -4.45 -24.21 -11.54
C GLY A 73 -3.56 -23.11 -10.95
N ASP A 74 -3.24 -23.16 -9.65
CA ASP A 74 -2.44 -22.14 -8.99
C ASP A 74 -0.98 -22.14 -9.48
N LEU A 75 -0.48 -23.26 -9.99
CA LEU A 75 0.83 -23.32 -10.65
C LEU A 75 0.93 -22.40 -11.88
N MET A 76 -0.12 -22.32 -12.70
CA MET A 76 -0.18 -21.41 -13.86
C MET A 76 -0.25 -19.95 -13.43
N LYS A 77 -0.88 -19.66 -12.29
CA LYS A 77 -0.93 -18.31 -11.73
C LYS A 77 0.44 -17.90 -11.15
N MET A 78 1.25 -18.84 -10.67
CA MET A 78 2.60 -18.57 -10.20
C MET A 78 3.56 -18.14 -11.33
N SER A 79 3.49 -18.78 -12.50
CA SER A 79 4.27 -18.34 -13.66
C SER A 79 3.84 -16.95 -14.12
N THR A 80 2.55 -16.63 -14.00
CA THR A 80 1.99 -15.30 -14.27
C THR A 80 2.62 -14.23 -13.38
N ARG A 81 2.75 -14.48 -12.07
CA ARG A 81 3.41 -13.54 -11.14
C ARG A 81 4.85 -13.25 -11.54
N ASN A 82 5.64 -14.29 -11.81
CA ASN A 82 7.04 -14.14 -12.18
C ASN A 82 7.19 -13.41 -13.52
N ARG A 83 6.32 -13.71 -14.49
CA ARG A 83 6.27 -13.02 -15.78
C ARG A 83 5.97 -11.53 -15.59
N LEU A 84 4.92 -11.16 -14.86
CA LEU A 84 4.57 -9.76 -14.61
C LEU A 84 5.68 -9.01 -13.87
N LEU A 85 6.30 -9.61 -12.86
CA LEU A 85 7.45 -9.00 -12.19
C LEU A 85 8.60 -8.76 -13.18
N SER A 86 8.89 -9.72 -14.04
CA SER A 86 9.94 -9.60 -15.05
C SER A 86 9.60 -8.62 -16.18
N GLU A 87 8.32 -8.37 -16.46
CA GLU A 87 7.85 -7.36 -17.42
C GLU A 87 7.95 -5.94 -16.84
N LEU A 88 7.66 -5.77 -15.55
CA LEU A 88 7.67 -4.46 -14.87
C LEU A 88 9.04 -4.03 -14.38
N PHE A 89 9.85 -4.97 -13.91
CA PHE A 89 11.09 -4.72 -13.19
C PHE A 89 12.27 -5.39 -13.88
N SER A 90 13.42 -4.72 -13.91
CA SER A 90 14.64 -5.31 -14.42
C SER A 90 15.20 -6.37 -13.44
N PRO A 91 16.04 -7.31 -13.91
CA PRO A 91 16.65 -8.31 -13.04
C PRO A 91 17.43 -7.71 -11.86
N ASP A 92 18.10 -6.57 -12.07
CA ASP A 92 18.92 -5.94 -11.02
C ASP A 92 18.11 -5.47 -9.81
N ILE A 93 16.90 -4.91 -10.01
CA ILE A 93 16.06 -4.49 -8.89
C ILE A 93 15.39 -5.69 -8.22
N ILE A 94 15.01 -6.71 -8.99
CA ILE A 94 14.38 -7.92 -8.45
C ILE A 94 15.35 -8.66 -7.51
N GLU A 95 16.62 -8.77 -7.90
CA GLU A 95 17.66 -9.42 -7.09
C GLU A 95 18.06 -8.61 -5.85
N ARG A 96 18.08 -7.28 -5.95
CA ARG A 96 18.44 -6.38 -4.84
C ARG A 96 17.29 -6.15 -3.86
N ALA A 97 16.04 -6.31 -4.30
CA ALA A 97 14.87 -5.98 -3.49
C ALA A 97 14.70 -6.95 -2.32
N LYS A 98 14.60 -6.40 -1.11
CA LYS A 98 14.26 -7.13 0.10
C LYS A 98 12.74 -7.36 0.12
N VAL A 99 12.31 -8.61 0.22
CA VAL A 99 10.87 -8.94 0.25
C VAL A 99 10.32 -8.77 1.67
N ILE A 100 9.23 -8.01 1.79
CA ILE A 100 8.48 -7.84 3.04
C ILE A 100 7.08 -8.43 2.85
N SER A 101 6.57 -9.13 3.87
CA SER A 101 5.18 -9.52 3.94
C SER A 101 4.53 -9.02 5.22
N HIS A 102 3.27 -8.60 5.10
CA HIS A 102 2.41 -8.20 6.21
C HIS A 102 1.55 -9.37 6.72
N TYR A 103 1.73 -10.58 6.20
CA TYR A 103 1.04 -11.75 6.74
C TYR A 103 1.67 -12.13 8.09
N HIS A 104 0.88 -12.06 9.15
CA HIS A 104 1.30 -12.39 10.49
C HIS A 104 0.35 -13.45 11.10
N PRO A 105 0.85 -14.48 11.78
CA PRO A 105 0.00 -15.49 12.39
C PRO A 105 -0.93 -14.89 13.45
N ALA A 106 -2.08 -15.50 13.71
CA ALA A 106 -3.20 -14.86 14.40
C ALA A 106 -3.04 -14.63 15.92
N ARG A 107 -1.91 -14.99 16.54
CA ARG A 107 -1.72 -14.93 18.00
C ARG A 107 -0.59 -14.00 18.39
N HIS A 108 -0.92 -12.72 18.52
CA HIS A 108 -0.01 -11.70 19.06
C HIS A 108 -0.74 -10.82 20.06
N SER A 109 -0.04 -10.49 21.14
CA SER A 109 -0.43 -9.43 22.06
C SER A 109 -0.48 -8.07 21.34
N GLU A 110 -1.14 -7.09 21.95
CA GLU A 110 -1.12 -5.71 21.45
C GLU A 110 0.30 -5.16 21.32
N LYS A 111 1.14 -5.36 22.35
CA LYS A 111 2.53 -4.91 22.36
C LYS A 111 3.34 -5.48 21.19
N GLU A 112 3.18 -6.78 20.90
CA GLU A 112 3.87 -7.42 19.76
C GLU A 112 3.38 -6.87 18.43
N ARG A 113 2.07 -6.61 18.28
CA ARG A 113 1.51 -6.01 17.06
C ARG A 113 2.09 -4.62 16.81
N PHE A 114 2.19 -3.79 17.85
CA PHE A 114 2.83 -2.48 17.74
C PHE A 114 4.32 -2.60 17.40
N ALA A 115 5.06 -3.48 18.06
CA ALA A 115 6.49 -3.69 17.76
C ALA A 115 6.73 -4.10 16.30
N VAL A 116 5.89 -4.99 15.76
CA VAL A 116 5.95 -5.40 14.34
C VAL A 116 5.60 -4.24 13.41
N ALA A 117 4.55 -3.47 13.74
CA ALA A 117 4.19 -2.29 12.97
C ALA A 117 5.32 -1.24 12.96
N GLU A 118 5.94 -0.96 14.10
CA GLU A 118 7.07 -0.02 14.19
C GLU A 118 8.28 -0.48 13.40
N CYS A 119 8.61 -1.78 13.44
CA CYS A 119 9.68 -2.36 12.62
C CYS A 119 9.42 -2.20 11.12
N LEU A 120 8.16 -2.35 10.67
CA LEU A 120 7.78 -2.14 9.27
C LEU A 120 7.86 -0.66 8.88
N LEU A 121 7.36 0.24 9.75
CA LEU A 121 7.39 1.68 9.52
C LEU A 121 8.82 2.21 9.43
N GLU A 122 9.74 1.70 10.26
CA GLU A 122 11.17 2.05 10.18
C GLU A 122 11.77 1.66 8.84
N LYS A 123 11.49 0.45 8.35
CA LYS A 123 11.92 0.02 7.01
C LYS A 123 11.37 0.92 5.92
N TYR A 124 10.10 1.33 6.01
CA TYR A 124 9.50 2.22 5.02
C TYR A 124 10.10 3.62 5.07
N ALA A 125 10.32 4.17 6.25
CA ALA A 125 10.86 5.52 6.42
C ALA A 125 12.32 5.65 5.95
N THR A 126 13.10 4.58 6.11
CA THR A 126 14.53 4.54 5.77
C THR A 126 14.80 3.98 4.37
N ALA A 127 13.79 3.51 3.64
CA ALA A 127 14.00 2.93 2.31
C ALA A 127 14.39 3.98 1.26
N ARG A 128 15.09 3.53 0.21
CA ARG A 128 15.27 4.28 -1.03
C ARG A 128 14.04 4.21 -1.93
N LEU A 129 13.41 3.04 -1.99
CA LEU A 129 12.22 2.77 -2.80
C LEU A 129 11.40 1.65 -2.18
N VAL A 130 10.09 1.84 -2.11
CA VAL A 130 9.13 0.80 -1.73
C VAL A 130 8.20 0.51 -2.91
N VAL A 131 8.08 -0.76 -3.29
CA VAL A 131 7.09 -1.23 -4.26
C VAL A 131 6.08 -2.08 -3.50
N THR A 132 4.79 -1.78 -3.65
CA THR A 132 3.75 -2.50 -2.91
C THR A 132 2.40 -2.51 -3.62
N SER A 133 1.60 -3.53 -3.35
CA SER A 133 0.16 -3.56 -3.72
C SER A 133 -0.76 -3.27 -2.52
N ARG A 134 -0.22 -2.85 -1.37
CA ARG A 134 -0.99 -2.51 -0.16
C ARG A 134 -1.04 -1.01 0.09
N LEU A 135 -2.24 -0.43 0.09
CA LEU A 135 -2.44 0.98 0.44
C LEU A 135 -1.84 1.35 1.80
N HIS A 136 -1.99 0.49 2.80
CA HIS A 136 -1.48 0.72 4.16
C HIS A 136 0.05 0.65 4.27
N CYS A 137 0.75 0.17 3.24
CA CYS A 137 2.19 0.30 3.11
C CYS A 137 2.54 1.58 2.33
N ALA A 138 1.80 1.88 1.27
CA ALA A 138 2.08 3.03 0.40
C ALA A 138 1.84 4.39 1.06
N LEU A 139 0.76 4.54 1.84
CA LEU A 139 0.38 5.81 2.48
C LEU A 139 1.40 6.30 3.53
N PRO A 140 1.92 5.44 4.45
CA PRO A 140 3.04 5.83 5.30
C PRO A 140 4.29 6.25 4.51
N CYS A 141 4.60 5.57 3.40
CA CYS A 141 5.76 5.92 2.57
C CYS A 141 5.65 7.36 2.03
N LEU A 142 4.47 7.76 1.56
CA LEU A 142 4.21 9.15 1.17
C LEU A 142 4.46 10.13 2.32
N ALA A 143 3.96 9.83 3.53
CA ALA A 143 4.14 10.68 4.70
C ALA A 143 5.61 10.87 5.07
N PHE A 144 6.42 9.81 4.99
CA PHE A 144 7.86 9.86 5.21
C PHE A 144 8.66 10.45 4.02
N GLY A 145 7.97 10.72 2.91
CA GLY A 145 8.57 11.16 1.64
C GLY A 145 9.34 10.06 0.91
N THR A 146 9.29 8.82 1.39
CA THR A 146 9.95 7.66 0.77
C THR A 146 9.34 7.40 -0.60
N PRO A 147 10.16 7.35 -1.68
CA PRO A 147 9.68 7.00 -3.00
C PRO A 147 8.88 5.70 -2.98
N VAL A 148 7.66 5.72 -3.52
CA VAL A 148 6.78 4.56 -3.53
C VAL A 148 6.15 4.35 -4.91
N ILE A 149 6.10 3.08 -5.33
CA ILE A 149 5.36 2.62 -6.49
C ILE A 149 4.25 1.69 -6.01
N PHE A 150 3.01 2.06 -6.30
CA PHE A 150 1.85 1.24 -6.05
C PHE A 150 1.54 0.37 -7.27
N VAL A 151 1.53 -0.96 -7.08
CA VAL A 151 1.17 -1.92 -8.13
C VAL A 151 -0.26 -2.35 -7.92
N ASP A 152 -1.16 -1.83 -8.74
CA ASP A 152 -2.58 -2.15 -8.77
C ASP A 152 -2.81 -3.31 -9.76
N TYR A 153 -3.02 -4.51 -9.22
CA TYR A 153 -3.33 -5.70 -10.01
C TYR A 153 -4.83 -6.00 -9.97
N GLY A 154 -5.51 -5.55 -11.02
CA GLY A 154 -6.81 -5.98 -11.50
C GLY A 154 -7.79 -6.39 -10.41
N PHE A 155 -8.40 -5.42 -9.73
CA PHE A 155 -9.59 -5.72 -8.93
C PHE A 155 -10.78 -6.03 -9.83
N ARG A 156 -11.07 -7.34 -9.94
CA ARG A 156 -12.19 -7.90 -10.69
C ARG A 156 -13.58 -7.50 -10.18
N ASN A 157 -13.68 -6.67 -9.12
CA ASN A 157 -14.94 -6.32 -8.46
C ASN A 157 -15.12 -4.80 -8.36
N GLU A 158 -16.33 -4.31 -8.65
CA GLU A 158 -16.73 -2.90 -8.57
C GLU A 158 -16.43 -2.27 -7.18
N TYR A 159 -16.58 -3.05 -6.11
CA TYR A 159 -16.34 -2.62 -4.73
C TYR A 159 -14.91 -2.15 -4.44
N ASP A 160 -13.91 -2.80 -5.02
CA ASP A 160 -12.51 -2.46 -4.79
C ASP A 160 -12.11 -1.21 -5.59
N THR A 161 -12.68 -1.05 -6.79
CA THR A 161 -12.54 0.16 -7.61
C THR A 161 -13.09 1.39 -6.87
N CYS A 162 -14.24 1.25 -6.20
CA CYS A 162 -14.85 2.31 -5.40
C CYS A 162 -13.98 2.74 -4.19
N ARG A 163 -13.33 1.81 -3.51
CA ARG A 163 -12.46 2.10 -2.34
C ARG A 163 -11.14 2.74 -2.69
N LEU A 164 -10.64 2.46 -3.90
CA LEU A 164 -9.39 3.00 -4.42
C LEU A 164 -9.61 4.32 -5.16
N ASN A 165 -10.86 4.67 -5.45
CA ASN A 165 -11.20 5.88 -6.17
C ASN A 165 -10.75 7.12 -5.37
N GLY A 166 -9.89 7.92 -5.98
CA GLY A 166 -9.24 9.08 -5.34
C GLY A 166 -7.88 8.77 -4.69
N VAL A 167 -7.69 7.59 -4.07
CA VAL A 167 -6.43 7.26 -3.37
C VAL A 167 -5.31 6.86 -4.34
N THR A 168 -5.62 6.21 -5.46
CA THR A 168 -4.62 5.82 -6.48
C THR A 168 -3.95 7.01 -7.18
N LYS A 169 -4.60 8.18 -7.18
CA LYS A 169 -4.05 9.45 -7.68
C LYS A 169 -2.98 10.06 -6.74
N LEU A 170 -2.82 9.49 -5.55
CA LEU A 170 -1.83 9.96 -4.57
C LEU A 170 -0.44 9.33 -4.81
N PHE A 171 -0.35 8.24 -5.57
CA PHE A 171 0.90 7.49 -5.77
C PHE A 171 1.33 7.48 -7.23
N ASN A 172 2.60 7.15 -7.44
CA ASN A 172 3.04 6.55 -8.69
C ASN A 172 2.42 5.15 -8.77
N THR A 173 1.46 4.98 -9.66
CA THR A 173 0.65 3.77 -9.78
C THR A 173 0.90 3.08 -11.11
N ILE A 174 1.16 1.78 -11.04
CA ILE A 174 1.15 0.85 -12.17
C ILE A 174 -0.17 0.09 -12.09
N GLN A 175 -1.01 0.23 -13.12
CA GLN A 175 -2.26 -0.49 -13.26
C GLN A 175 -2.09 -1.65 -14.22
N ILE A 176 -2.57 -2.82 -13.79
CA ILE A 176 -2.59 -4.04 -14.58
C ILE A 176 -4.05 -4.47 -14.68
N ASP A 177 -4.61 -4.43 -15.89
CA ASP A 177 -6.02 -4.74 -16.11
C ASP A 177 -6.29 -6.27 -16.14
N SER A 178 -7.55 -6.67 -16.35
CA SER A 178 -7.93 -8.08 -16.43
C SER A 178 -7.33 -8.84 -17.62
N ASN A 179 -6.92 -8.10 -18.65
CA ASN A 179 -6.26 -8.61 -19.85
C ASN A 179 -4.73 -8.50 -19.74
N GLU A 180 -4.22 -8.16 -18.54
CA GLU A 180 -2.80 -7.98 -18.22
C GLU A 180 -2.13 -6.83 -18.99
N ASN A 181 -2.91 -5.88 -19.51
CA ASN A 181 -2.35 -4.66 -20.06
C ASN A 181 -1.81 -3.80 -18.92
N ILE A 182 -0.58 -3.33 -19.11
CA ILE A 182 0.14 -2.53 -18.14
C ILE A 182 0.04 -1.06 -18.56
N SER A 183 -0.41 -0.22 -17.64
CA SER A 183 -0.35 1.24 -17.77
C SER A 183 0.19 1.86 -16.49
N ALA A 184 0.81 3.03 -16.59
CA ALA A 184 1.31 3.74 -15.42
C ALA A 184 0.99 5.22 -15.53
N ASN A 185 0.77 5.85 -14.38
CA ASN A 185 0.52 7.30 -14.30
C ASN A 185 1.81 8.13 -14.20
N PHE A 186 2.96 7.50 -14.34
CA PHE A 186 4.29 8.12 -14.32
C PHE A 186 5.15 7.56 -15.45
N ASN A 187 6.21 8.27 -15.81
CA ASN A 187 7.08 7.83 -16.89
C ASN A 187 7.96 6.65 -16.44
N MET A 188 7.66 5.45 -16.94
CA MET A 188 8.46 4.24 -16.68
C MET A 188 9.69 4.10 -17.59
N ASN A 189 9.71 4.72 -18.78
CA ASN A 189 10.77 4.55 -19.80
C ASN A 189 11.24 3.08 -19.98
N GLY A 190 10.32 2.12 -19.94
CA GLY A 190 10.63 0.68 -19.98
C GLY A 190 10.48 0.00 -18.62
N LYS A 191 11.42 -0.89 -18.27
CA LYS A 191 11.41 -1.60 -16.98
C LYS A 191 11.98 -0.71 -15.88
N ILE A 192 11.40 -0.78 -14.69
CA ILE A 192 11.91 -0.08 -13.51
C ILE A 192 13.22 -0.73 -13.08
N THR A 193 14.27 0.08 -12.98
CA THR A 193 15.60 -0.34 -12.56
C THR A 193 15.92 0.08 -11.14
N SER A 194 16.96 -0.50 -10.54
CA SER A 194 17.40 -0.04 -9.23
C SER A 194 17.96 1.38 -9.28
N SER A 195 18.48 1.89 -10.40
CA SER A 195 18.99 3.27 -10.49
C SER A 195 17.91 4.32 -10.75
N MET A 196 16.67 3.92 -11.03
CA MET A 196 15.60 4.84 -11.39
C MET A 196 15.23 5.79 -10.23
N ALA A 197 15.28 7.09 -10.49
CA ALA A 197 14.80 8.10 -9.55
C ALA A 197 13.28 8.22 -9.64
N VAL A 198 12.58 7.82 -8.58
CA VAL A 198 11.12 7.91 -8.47
C VAL A 198 10.79 9.08 -7.54
N ILE A 199 9.95 10.01 -8.02
CA ILE A 199 9.51 11.17 -7.25
C ILE A 199 8.04 10.99 -6.93
N ASN A 200 7.66 11.12 -5.66
CA ASN A 200 6.27 10.99 -5.26
C ASN A 200 5.44 12.21 -5.70
N PRO A 201 4.17 12.03 -6.07
CA PRO A 201 3.25 13.14 -6.23
C PRO A 201 3.03 13.88 -4.91
N ASP A 202 2.83 15.19 -5.01
CA ASP A 202 2.54 16.07 -3.86
C ASP A 202 1.03 16.22 -3.57
N THR A 203 0.19 15.53 -4.34
CA THR A 203 -1.28 15.66 -4.32
C THR A 203 -1.92 15.35 -2.97
N PHE A 204 -1.25 14.58 -2.09
CA PHE A 204 -1.76 14.23 -0.76
C PHE A 204 -1.46 15.29 0.31
N LYS A 205 -0.55 16.24 0.07
CA LYS A 205 0.01 17.13 1.11
C LYS A 205 -1.04 18.05 1.73
N ASP A 206 -1.94 18.60 0.93
CA ASP A 206 -2.98 19.52 1.42
C ASP A 206 -3.95 18.78 2.35
N GLN A 207 -4.44 17.61 1.90
CA GLN A 207 -5.33 16.77 2.69
C GLN A 207 -4.64 16.27 3.97
N ALA A 208 -3.38 15.85 3.90
CA ALA A 208 -2.62 15.40 5.06
C ALA A 208 -2.38 16.53 6.07
N SER A 209 -2.14 17.75 5.60
CA SER A 209 -1.93 18.93 6.46
C SER A 209 -3.22 19.32 7.19
N ALA A 210 -4.36 19.34 6.48
CA ALA A 210 -5.67 19.59 7.07
C ALA A 210 -6.05 18.52 8.12
N LEU A 211 -5.79 17.24 7.82
CA LEU A 211 -6.02 16.15 8.77
C LEU A 211 -5.11 16.26 9.99
N ARG A 212 -3.83 16.61 9.79
CA ARG A 212 -2.87 16.80 10.88
C ARG A 212 -3.30 17.93 11.81
N GLU A 213 -3.78 19.05 11.27
CA GLU A 213 -4.30 20.16 12.06
C GLU A 213 -5.53 19.74 12.87
N THR A 214 -6.47 19.04 12.25
CA THR A 214 -7.63 18.45 12.93
C THR A 214 -7.21 17.57 14.10
N CYS A 215 -6.21 16.70 13.91
CA CYS A 215 -5.68 15.84 14.97
C CYS A 215 -5.02 16.65 16.09
N ARG A 216 -4.24 17.69 15.79
CA ARG A 216 -3.61 18.55 16.81
C ARG A 216 -4.66 19.26 17.65
N ASN A 217 -5.69 19.83 17.01
CA ASN A 217 -6.78 20.50 17.71
C ASN A 217 -7.54 19.53 18.62
N PHE A 218 -7.85 18.32 18.13
CA PHE A 218 -8.46 17.29 18.96
C PHE A 218 -7.61 16.94 20.19
N ILE A 219 -6.31 16.76 20.04
CA ILE A 219 -5.40 16.45 21.16
C ILE A 219 -5.35 17.61 22.18
N ASN A 220 -5.38 18.85 21.71
CA ASN A 220 -5.32 20.04 22.57
C ASN A 220 -6.65 20.32 23.30
N GLU A 221 -7.79 19.96 22.70
CA GLU A 221 -9.12 20.13 23.29
C GLU A 221 -9.47 19.04 24.31
N VAL A 222 -8.88 17.85 24.20
CA VAL A 222 -9.04 16.79 25.19
C VAL A 222 -8.19 17.13 26.42
N PRO A 223 -8.79 17.38 27.61
CA PRO A 223 -8.02 17.57 28.82
C PRO A 223 -7.12 16.36 29.02
N ALA A 224 -5.82 16.58 29.28
CA ALA A 224 -4.90 15.49 29.60
C ALA A 224 -5.55 14.62 30.67
N ALA A 225 -5.79 13.34 30.34
CA ALA A 225 -6.36 12.39 31.28
C ALA A 225 -5.46 12.35 32.51
N VAL A 226 -6.00 12.80 33.65
CA VAL A 226 -5.39 12.74 34.98
C VAL A 226 -5.28 11.29 35.44
#